data_AF-A0A7X7JWN7-F1
#
_entry.id   AF-A0A7X7JWN7-F1
#
_cell.length_a   1.000
_cell.length_b   1.000
_cell.length_c   1.000
_cell.angle_alpha   90.00
_cell.angle_beta   90.00
_cell.angle_gamma   90.00
#
_symmetry.space_group_name_H-M   'P 1'
#
loop_
_entity.id
_entity.type
_entity.pdbx_description
1 polymer ?
#
loop_
_entity_poly.entity_id
_entity_poly.type
_entity_poly.pdbx_seq_one_letter_code
_entity_poly.pdbx_strand_id
1 'polypeptide(L)'
;MLLAIIVVSSGVILHSLRRRKALLKVGVWLASTALVCTTAVVAYPPASTRTAGGDHPIPSRTVQTTEGSVRGVVNDARTVEIFAGIPYAQPPVGDLRWHAPKPPRPHVDILVADRFSAVPV
;
A
#
# COMPACT_ATOMS: atom_id res chain seq x y z
N MET A 1 44.73 -45.50 20.56
CA MET A 1 43.85 -44.54 21.27
C MET A 1 43.93 -43.12 20.72
N LEU A 2 45.13 -42.56 20.44
CA LEU A 2 45.30 -41.19 19.92
C LEU A 2 44.62 -40.92 18.55
N LEU A 3 44.70 -41.88 17.61
CA LEU A 3 44.08 -41.75 16.28
C LEU A 3 42.55 -41.65 16.32
N ALA A 4 41.90 -42.34 17.25
CA ALA A 4 40.44 -42.32 17.39
C ALA A 4 39.94 -40.95 17.91
N ILE A 5 40.69 -40.32 18.82
CA ILE A 5 40.36 -38.99 19.37
C ILE A 5 40.50 -37.90 18.29
N ILE A 6 41.49 -38.01 17.41
CA ILE A 6 41.70 -37.06 16.29
C ILE A 6 40.59 -37.15 15.24
N VAL A 7 40.12 -38.35 14.90
CA VAL A 7 39.01 -38.53 13.93
C VAL A 7 37.70 -37.99 14.48
N VAL A 8 37.38 -38.26 15.76
CA VAL A 8 36.16 -37.76 16.40
C VAL A 8 36.19 -36.23 16.54
N SER A 9 37.31 -35.67 17.00
CA SER A 9 37.47 -34.20 17.11
C SER A 9 37.43 -33.51 15.74
N SER A 10 38.06 -34.07 14.71
CA SER A 10 37.98 -33.55 13.34
C SER A 10 36.56 -33.57 12.78
N GLY A 11 35.79 -34.63 13.08
CA GLY A 11 34.37 -34.73 12.72
C GLY A 11 33.50 -33.69 13.44
N VAL A 12 33.73 -33.47 14.74
CA VAL A 12 33.03 -32.43 15.53
C VAL A 12 33.43 -31.02 15.07
N ILE A 13 34.71 -30.80 14.76
CA ILE A 13 35.23 -29.52 14.24
C ILE A 13 34.65 -29.25 12.84
N LEU A 14 34.66 -30.22 11.93
CA LEU A 14 34.09 -30.07 10.59
C LEU A 14 32.56 -29.87 10.63
N HIS A 15 31.86 -30.58 11.52
CA HIS A 15 30.43 -30.40 11.76
C HIS A 15 30.10 -29.03 12.36
N SER A 16 30.88 -28.55 13.33
CA SER A 16 30.69 -27.22 13.92
C SER A 16 31.02 -26.09 12.94
N LEU A 17 32.03 -26.27 12.08
CA LEU A 17 32.35 -25.34 11.00
C LEU A 17 31.30 -25.38 9.87
N ARG A 18 30.74 -26.55 9.55
CA ARG A 18 29.64 -26.68 8.58
C ARG A 18 28.35 -26.04 9.12
N ARG A 19 28.05 -26.18 10.42
CA ARG A 19 26.98 -25.46 11.12
C ARG A 19 27.22 -23.95 11.14
N ARG A 20 28.44 -23.48 11.46
CA ARG A 20 28.80 -22.05 11.40
C ARG A 20 28.64 -21.48 9.99
N LYS A 21 29.12 -22.19 8.95
CA LYS A 21 28.95 -21.79 7.55
C LYS A 21 27.47 -21.79 7.12
N ALA A 22 26.66 -22.73 7.62
CA ALA A 22 25.22 -22.75 7.36
C ALA A 22 24.49 -21.57 8.02
N LEU A 23 24.82 -21.25 9.28
CA LEU A 23 24.28 -20.09 9.99
C LEU A 23 24.67 -18.76 9.30
N LEU A 24 25.91 -18.63 8.85
CA LEU A 24 26.35 -17.47 8.06
C LEU A 24 25.58 -17.34 6.75
N LYS A 25 25.37 -18.45 6.02
CA LYS A 25 24.56 -18.44 4.79
C LYS A 25 23.12 -18.04 5.06
N VAL A 26 22.47 -18.58 6.09
CA VAL A 26 21.10 -18.20 6.47
C VAL A 26 21.04 -16.72 6.86
N GLY A 27 22.01 -16.24 7.64
CA GLY A 27 22.12 -14.82 8.00
C GLY A 27 22.27 -13.91 6.78
N VAL A 28 23.10 -14.28 5.80
CA VAL A 28 23.25 -13.52 4.54
C VAL A 28 21.94 -13.51 3.74
N TRP A 29 21.26 -14.66 3.60
CA TRP A 29 19.97 -14.72 2.93
C TRP A 29 18.90 -13.85 3.60
N LEU A 30 18.80 -13.90 4.93
CA LEU A 30 17.89 -13.04 5.70
C LEU A 30 18.22 -11.56 5.53
N ALA A 31 19.49 -11.18 5.57
CA ALA A 31 19.93 -9.80 5.36
C ALA A 31 19.63 -9.31 3.94
N SER A 32 19.86 -10.16 2.92
CA SER A 32 19.51 -9.83 1.53
C SER A 32 18.01 -9.68 1.33
N THR A 33 17.18 -10.57 1.89
CA THR A 33 15.73 -10.43 1.85
C THR A 33 15.26 -9.16 2.56
N ALA A 34 15.79 -8.87 3.75
CA ALA A 34 15.44 -7.65 4.48
C ALA A 34 15.82 -6.39 3.68
N LEU A 35 17.00 -6.39 3.04
CA LEU A 35 17.43 -5.28 2.18
C LEU A 35 16.46 -5.09 1.00
N VAL A 36 16.11 -6.16 0.29
CA VAL A 36 15.17 -6.11 -0.85
C VAL A 36 13.77 -5.64 -0.42
N CYS A 37 13.25 -6.15 0.69
CA CYS A 37 11.96 -5.71 1.23
C CYS A 37 11.99 -4.23 1.60
N THR A 38 13.08 -3.77 2.22
CA THR A 38 13.23 -2.36 2.61
C THR A 38 13.30 -1.46 1.37
N THR A 39 14.07 -1.83 0.35
CA THR A 39 14.14 -1.04 -0.90
C THR A 39 12.80 -1.00 -1.62
N ALA A 40 12.03 -2.10 -1.62
CA ALA A 40 10.70 -2.13 -2.24
C ALA A 40 9.71 -1.19 -1.53
N VAL A 41 9.70 -1.16 -0.19
CA VAL A 41 8.82 -0.27 0.58
C VAL A 41 9.18 1.21 0.34
N VAL A 42 10.47 1.55 0.26
CA VAL A 42 10.91 2.92 0.01
C VAL A 42 10.63 3.37 -1.42
N ALA A 43 10.78 2.49 -2.41
CA ALA A 43 10.59 2.82 -3.82
C ALA A 43 9.10 3.01 -4.22
N TYR A 44 8.19 2.35 -3.51
CA TYR A 44 6.75 2.37 -3.79
C TYR A 44 5.97 2.88 -2.58
N PRO A 45 6.03 4.19 -2.26
CA PRO A 45 5.22 4.74 -1.18
C PRO A 45 3.73 4.54 -1.49
N PRO A 46 2.88 4.34 -0.47
CA PRO A 46 1.44 4.23 -0.67
C PRO A 46 0.89 5.48 -1.34
N ALA A 47 -0.11 5.31 -2.21
CA ALA A 47 -0.76 6.42 -2.88
C ALA A 47 -1.32 7.41 -1.84
N SER A 48 -0.79 8.63 -1.83
CA SER A 48 -1.25 9.70 -0.95
C SER A 48 -2.31 10.53 -1.64
N THR A 49 -3.51 10.56 -1.07
CA THR A 49 -4.61 11.43 -1.52
C THR A 49 -4.63 12.70 -0.70
N ARG A 50 -4.76 13.86 -1.35
CA ARG A 50 -4.89 15.15 -0.66
C ARG A 50 -6.33 15.38 -0.20
N THR A 51 -6.52 15.78 1.06
CA THR A 51 -7.81 16.26 1.59
C THR A 51 -8.19 17.59 0.92
N ALA A 52 -9.44 17.74 0.53
CA ALA A 52 -9.96 18.98 -0.02
C ALA A 52 -10.23 20.01 1.07
N GLY A 53 -10.19 21.30 0.73
CA GLY A 53 -10.69 22.38 1.58
C GLY A 53 -9.71 23.02 2.56
N GLY A 54 -8.50 22.50 2.74
CA GLY A 54 -7.45 23.11 3.55
C GLY A 54 -7.07 22.28 4.78
N ASP A 55 -6.62 22.94 5.84
CA ASP A 55 -6.17 22.29 7.07
C ASP A 55 -7.34 21.89 7.98
N HIS A 56 -8.41 22.70 8.01
CA HIS A 56 -9.57 22.50 8.88
C HIS A 56 -10.92 22.66 8.14
N PRO A 57 -11.14 21.88 7.06
CA PRO A 57 -12.40 21.87 6.35
C PRO A 57 -13.52 21.31 7.25
N ILE A 58 -14.75 21.79 7.06
CA ILE A 58 -15.93 21.21 7.74
C ILE A 58 -16.80 20.45 6.75
N PRO A 59 -17.55 19.42 7.18
CA PRO A 59 -18.47 18.73 6.30
C PRO A 59 -19.50 19.69 5.67
N SER A 60 -19.74 19.56 4.36
CA SER A 60 -20.82 20.28 3.70
C SER A 60 -22.17 19.60 3.94
N ARG A 61 -23.24 20.21 3.41
CA ARG A 61 -24.55 19.55 3.33
C ARG A 61 -24.47 18.34 2.38
N THR A 62 -25.23 17.30 2.70
CA THR A 62 -25.43 16.16 1.78
C THR A 62 -26.28 16.57 0.58
N VAL A 63 -25.80 16.23 -0.62
CA VAL A 63 -26.44 16.48 -1.92
C VAL A 63 -26.81 15.14 -2.56
N GLN A 64 -27.97 15.06 -3.22
CA GLN A 64 -28.38 13.88 -3.97
C GLN A 64 -27.88 13.94 -5.42
N THR A 65 -27.22 12.88 -5.89
CA THR A 65 -26.87 12.68 -7.30
C THR A 65 -27.67 11.51 -7.88
N THR A 66 -27.46 11.20 -9.16
CA THR A 66 -28.07 10.05 -9.84
C THR A 66 -27.58 8.70 -9.31
N GLU A 67 -26.38 8.66 -8.74
CA GLU A 67 -25.72 7.47 -8.22
C GLU A 67 -25.95 7.27 -6.72
N GLY A 68 -26.32 8.34 -6.00
CA GLY A 68 -26.62 8.30 -4.58
C GLY A 68 -26.30 9.61 -3.87
N SER A 69 -26.34 9.59 -2.54
CA SER A 69 -26.05 10.77 -1.72
C SER A 69 -24.56 11.03 -1.58
N VAL A 70 -24.12 12.27 -1.74
CA VAL A 70 -22.71 12.67 -1.60
C VAL A 70 -22.58 13.79 -0.58
N ARG A 71 -21.51 13.78 0.20
CA ARG A 71 -21.16 14.86 1.14
C ARG A 71 -19.70 15.25 0.95
N GLY A 72 -19.49 16.53 0.66
CA GLY A 72 -18.17 17.13 0.50
C GLY A 72 -17.75 17.89 1.75
N VAL A 73 -16.96 18.94 1.52
CA VAL A 73 -16.48 19.85 2.57
C VAL A 73 -16.64 21.31 2.18
N VAL A 74 -16.75 22.19 3.16
CA VAL A 74 -16.57 23.63 3.00
C VAL A 74 -15.13 23.98 3.37
N ASN A 75 -14.45 24.74 2.51
CA ASN A 75 -13.07 25.14 2.73
C ASN A 75 -12.88 25.95 4.03
N ASP A 76 -11.62 26.14 4.44
CA ASP A 76 -11.26 26.88 5.66
C ASP A 76 -11.83 28.30 5.67
N ALA A 77 -11.82 28.98 4.52
CA ALA A 77 -12.36 30.33 4.36
C ALA A 77 -13.91 30.38 4.38
N ARG A 78 -14.60 29.24 4.40
CA ARG A 78 -16.07 29.13 4.38
C ARG A 78 -16.72 29.74 3.14
N THR A 79 -16.00 29.79 2.02
CA THR A 79 -16.45 30.42 0.77
C THR A 79 -16.77 29.43 -0.35
N VAL A 80 -16.26 28.21 -0.27
CA VAL A 80 -16.38 27.21 -1.34
C VAL A 80 -16.75 25.86 -0.77
N GLU A 81 -17.79 25.24 -1.32
CA GLU A 81 -18.09 23.82 -1.14
C GLU A 81 -17.33 23.00 -2.18
N ILE A 82 -16.65 21.95 -1.74
CA ILE A 82 -15.81 21.10 -2.57
C ILE A 82 -16.27 19.65 -2.40
N PHE A 83 -16.51 18.99 -3.52
CA PHE A 83 -16.85 17.57 -3.58
C PHE A 83 -15.78 16.85 -4.42
N ALA A 84 -14.82 16.23 -3.75
CA ALA A 84 -13.64 15.61 -4.36
C ALA A 84 -13.75 14.09 -4.43
N GLY A 85 -13.22 13.48 -5.49
CA GLY A 85 -13.10 12.02 -5.59
C GLY A 85 -14.39 11.28 -5.92
N ILE A 86 -15.42 11.96 -6.43
CA ILE A 86 -16.66 11.30 -6.86
C ILE A 86 -16.37 10.45 -8.12
N PRO A 87 -16.71 9.15 -8.13
CA PRO A 87 -16.53 8.31 -9.30
C PRO A 87 -17.56 8.65 -10.39
N TYR A 88 -17.08 9.04 -11.57
CA TYR A 88 -17.93 9.31 -12.74
C TYR A 88 -18.02 8.12 -13.70
N ALA A 89 -17.26 7.05 -13.44
CA ALA A 89 -17.23 5.83 -14.25
C ALA A 89 -16.74 4.65 -13.41
N GLN A 90 -16.94 3.43 -13.91
CA GLN A 90 -16.29 2.24 -13.34
C GLN A 90 -14.79 2.24 -13.63
N PRO A 91 -13.94 1.75 -12.69
CA PRO A 91 -12.50 1.66 -12.90
C PRO A 91 -12.14 0.87 -14.19
N PRO A 92 -11.33 1.43 -15.11
CA PRO A 92 -11.01 0.80 -16.40
C PRO A 92 -9.90 -0.25 -16.27
N VAL A 93 -10.07 -1.20 -15.35
CA VAL A 93 -9.10 -2.25 -15.02
C VAL A 93 -9.63 -3.64 -15.43
N GLY A 94 -8.73 -4.62 -15.55
CA GLY A 94 -9.08 -5.99 -15.96
C GLY A 94 -9.73 -6.00 -17.34
N ASP A 95 -10.87 -6.68 -17.46
CA ASP A 95 -11.65 -6.80 -18.69
C ASP A 95 -12.24 -5.46 -19.19
N LEU A 96 -12.21 -4.40 -18.38
CA LEU A 96 -12.62 -3.05 -18.79
C LEU A 96 -11.48 -2.24 -19.40
N ARG A 97 -10.24 -2.75 -19.34
CA ARG A 97 -9.10 -2.09 -19.97
C ARG A 97 -9.31 -2.05 -21.49
N TRP A 98 -9.02 -0.90 -22.10
CA TRP A 98 -9.21 -0.67 -23.54
C TRP A 98 -10.67 -0.69 -24.03
N HIS A 99 -11.64 -0.63 -23.13
CA HIS A 99 -13.05 -0.45 -23.46
C HIS A 99 -13.52 0.97 -23.13
N ALA A 100 -14.65 1.35 -23.72
CA ALA A 100 -15.31 2.62 -23.37
C ALA A 100 -15.66 2.66 -21.87
N PRO A 101 -15.55 3.83 -21.21
CA PRO A 101 -15.94 3.98 -19.81
C PRO A 101 -17.38 3.51 -19.57
N LYS A 102 -17.58 2.67 -18.56
CA LYS A 102 -18.91 2.26 -18.13
C LYS A 102 -19.41 3.20 -17.03
N PRO A 103 -20.72 3.49 -16.96
CA PRO A 103 -21.30 4.32 -15.89
C PRO A 103 -20.95 3.79 -14.49
N PRO A 104 -20.79 4.67 -13.49
CA PRO A 104 -20.47 4.27 -12.13
C PRO A 104 -21.62 3.44 -11.52
N ARG A 105 -21.28 2.63 -10.52
CA ARG A 105 -22.30 1.86 -9.80
C ARG A 105 -22.99 2.77 -8.78
N PRO A 106 -24.32 2.72 -8.66
CA PRO A 106 -25.01 3.45 -7.60
C PRO A 106 -24.59 2.93 -6.22
N HIS A 107 -24.64 3.81 -5.23
CA HIS A 107 -24.30 3.53 -3.84
C HIS A 107 -25.47 3.90 -2.92
N VAL A 108 -25.68 3.06 -1.91
CA VAL A 108 -26.78 3.24 -0.93
C VAL A 108 -26.37 4.23 0.17
N ASP A 109 -25.12 4.14 0.63
CA ASP A 109 -24.60 5.00 1.68
C ASP A 109 -24.17 6.37 1.14
N ILE A 110 -24.05 7.34 2.05
CA ILE A 110 -23.52 8.66 1.72
C ILE A 110 -22.03 8.53 1.36
N LEU A 111 -21.68 8.84 0.12
CA LEU A 111 -20.30 8.92 -0.33
C LEU A 111 -19.63 10.17 0.27
N VAL A 112 -18.53 9.95 1.01
CA VAL A 112 -17.70 11.03 1.54
C VAL A 112 -16.72 11.48 0.46
N ALA A 113 -16.97 12.68 -0.07
CA ALA A 113 -16.22 13.30 -1.16
C ALA A 113 -15.29 14.41 -0.63
N ASP A 114 -14.45 14.05 0.35
CA ASP A 114 -13.55 14.98 1.06
C ASP A 114 -12.09 14.92 0.59
N ARG A 115 -11.75 14.01 -0.33
CA ARG A 115 -10.37 13.76 -0.77
C ARG A 115 -10.29 13.57 -2.27
N PHE A 116 -9.21 14.06 -2.88
CA PHE A 116 -8.94 13.81 -4.30
C PHE A 116 -8.62 12.34 -4.53
N SER A 117 -8.99 11.80 -5.69
CA SER A 117 -8.59 10.44 -6.07
C SER A 117 -7.07 10.36 -6.21
N ALA A 118 -6.51 9.18 -5.96
CA ALA A 118 -5.11 8.92 -6.28
C ALA A 118 -4.88 9.15 -7.78
N VAL A 119 -3.80 9.85 -8.12
CA VAL A 119 -3.30 9.84 -9.51
C VAL A 119 -2.71 8.44 -9.72
N PRO A 120 -3.13 7.70 -10.76
CA PRO A 120 -2.44 6.46 -11.10
C PRO A 120 -1.00 6.79 -11.47
N VAL A 121 -0.06 6.36 -10.62
CA VAL A 121 1.39 6.39 -10.89
C VAL A 121 1.82 5.15 -11.64
#